data_AF-L0NEF5-F1
#
_entry.id   AF-L0NEF5-F1
#
_cell.length_a   1.000
_cell.length_b   1.000
_cell.length_c   1.000
_cell.angle_alpha   90.00
_cell.angle_beta   90.00
_cell.angle_gamma   90.00
#
_symmetry.space_group_name_H-M   'P 1'
#
loop_
_entity.id
_entity.type
_entity.pdbx_description
1 polymer ?
#
loop_
_entity_poly.entity_id
_entity_poly.type
_entity_poly.pdbx_seq_one_letter_code
_entity_poly.pdbx_strand_id
1 'polypeptide(L)'
;MPTLPEVFEALPEERFLVNFKSRRAEEGEALAELLRGHPSFREQTFAVYGGHEPTAAAKADIEGLPGFSASDTKTCLLDYLKLGWIGHVPEACRNTLVMVPANYAFLLWGWPERFYQRMRSAGSDVILMGPYEAGDVGTSGIDQPADWNLVPQGFPGFVWTNRIELASEQLSRRGFCELRLPPRACADVTSR
;
A
#
# COMPACT_ATOMS: atom_id res chain seq x y z
N MET A 1 -1.04 22.28 -12.79
CA MET A 1 -0.94 20.87 -12.35
C MET A 1 0.48 20.43 -12.65
N PRO A 2 1.23 19.92 -11.66
CA PRO A 2 2.57 19.39 -11.91
C PRO A 2 2.48 18.12 -12.76
N THR A 3 3.53 17.88 -13.53
CA THR A 3 3.79 16.61 -14.21
C THR A 3 4.41 15.61 -13.24
N LEU A 4 4.37 14.32 -13.58
CA LEU A 4 4.98 13.29 -12.73
C LEU A 4 6.52 13.46 -12.57
N PRO A 5 7.30 13.79 -13.62
CA PRO A 5 8.73 14.10 -13.46
C PRO A 5 9.00 15.26 -12.52
N GLU A 6 8.23 16.36 -12.60
CA GLU A 6 8.39 17.51 -11.68
C GLU A 6 8.20 17.10 -10.20
N VAL A 7 7.30 16.14 -9.92
CA VAL A 7 7.11 15.60 -8.57
C VAL A 7 8.31 14.77 -8.12
N PHE A 8 8.81 13.88 -8.97
CA PHE A 8 9.99 13.06 -8.65
C PHE A 8 11.27 13.89 -8.45
N GLU A 9 11.42 14.96 -9.23
CA GLU A 9 12.56 15.88 -9.10
C GLU A 9 12.46 16.76 -7.85
N ALA A 10 11.25 17.19 -7.48
CA ALA A 10 11.03 18.01 -6.30
C ALA A 10 11.18 17.23 -4.98
N LEU A 11 10.98 15.92 -5.00
CA LEU A 11 10.94 15.05 -3.81
C LEU A 11 11.79 13.78 -4.00
N PRO A 12 13.11 13.92 -4.18
CA PRO A 12 13.98 12.81 -4.61
C PRO A 12 14.15 11.70 -3.56
N GLU A 13 13.93 12.01 -2.29
CA GLU A 13 14.07 11.07 -1.16
C GLU A 13 12.78 10.29 -0.86
N GLU A 14 11.68 10.67 -1.51
CA GLU A 14 10.37 10.09 -1.26
C GLU A 14 10.09 8.92 -2.20
N ARG A 15 9.13 8.08 -1.80
CA ARG A 15 8.64 6.99 -2.64
C ARG A 15 7.16 7.14 -2.91
N PHE A 16 6.77 6.91 -4.15
CA PHE A 16 5.45 7.23 -4.66
C PHE A 16 4.65 6.00 -5.03
N LEU A 17 3.38 6.04 -4.66
CA LEU A 17 2.37 5.15 -5.20
C LEU A 17 1.63 5.89 -6.32
N VAL A 18 1.82 5.45 -7.57
CA VAL A 18 1.29 6.15 -8.76
C VAL A 18 -0.09 5.61 -9.13
N ASN A 19 -1.10 6.49 -9.16
CA ASN A 19 -2.49 6.12 -9.44
C ASN A 19 -2.89 6.37 -10.91
N PHE A 20 -3.31 5.33 -11.61
CA PHE A 20 -4.01 5.43 -12.88
C PHE A 20 -5.51 5.70 -12.66
N LYS A 21 -5.93 6.92 -12.99
CA LYS A 21 -7.32 7.37 -12.86
C LYS A 21 -8.23 6.90 -13.99
N SER A 22 -7.66 6.36 -15.07
CA SER A 22 -8.40 5.83 -16.22
C SER A 22 -8.24 4.31 -16.34
N ARG A 23 -8.82 3.73 -17.40
CA ARG A 23 -8.66 2.31 -17.79
C ARG A 23 -7.90 2.16 -19.12
N ARG A 24 -7.08 3.14 -19.47
CA ARG A 24 -6.37 3.23 -20.74
C ARG A 24 -5.00 2.59 -20.63
N ALA A 25 -4.76 1.50 -21.35
CA ALA A 25 -3.50 0.75 -21.26
C ALA A 25 -2.28 1.63 -21.61
N GLU A 26 -2.45 2.58 -22.53
CA GLU A 26 -1.39 3.48 -22.97
C GLU A 26 -0.82 4.37 -21.85
N GLU A 27 -1.58 4.62 -20.77
CA GLU A 27 -1.05 5.33 -19.60
C GLU A 27 -0.01 4.51 -18.85
N GLY A 28 -0.20 3.18 -18.80
CA GLY A 28 0.75 2.24 -18.20
C GLY A 28 2.02 2.11 -19.03
N GLU A 29 1.87 2.01 -20.36
CA GLU A 29 2.98 1.96 -21.32
C GLU A 29 3.82 3.25 -21.26
N ALA A 30 3.16 4.41 -21.22
CA ALA A 30 3.84 5.70 -21.10
C ALA A 30 4.62 5.84 -19.78
N LEU A 31 4.05 5.37 -18.66
CA LEU A 31 4.78 5.32 -17.39
C LEU A 31 5.98 4.37 -17.49
N ALA A 32 5.82 3.19 -18.08
CA ALA A 32 6.91 2.24 -18.25
C ALA A 32 8.05 2.81 -19.11
N GLU A 33 7.74 3.51 -20.20
CA GLU A 33 8.73 4.21 -21.01
C GLU A 33 9.49 5.27 -20.18
N LEU A 34 8.78 6.09 -19.40
CA LEU A 34 9.39 7.09 -18.52
C LEU A 34 10.35 6.45 -17.51
N LEU A 35 9.92 5.38 -16.85
CA LEU A 35 10.70 4.70 -15.81
C LEU A 35 11.93 3.97 -16.37
N ARG A 36 11.85 3.42 -17.60
CA ARG A 36 13.02 2.82 -18.28
C ARG A 36 14.07 3.86 -18.64
N GLY A 37 13.64 5.06 -19.03
CA GLY A 37 14.55 6.17 -19.32
C GLY A 37 15.21 6.78 -18.08
N HIS A 38 14.64 6.58 -16.88
CA HIS A 38 15.05 7.26 -15.65
C HIS A 38 15.10 6.28 -14.47
N PRO A 39 16.23 5.59 -14.24
CA PRO A 39 16.38 4.63 -13.15
C PRO A 39 16.03 5.18 -11.77
N SER A 40 16.36 6.45 -11.49
CA SER A 40 15.99 7.13 -10.24
C SER A 40 14.48 7.23 -10.05
N PHE A 41 13.71 7.50 -11.10
CA PHE A 41 12.25 7.53 -11.03
C PHE A 41 11.68 6.13 -10.78
N ARG A 42 12.31 5.10 -11.33
CA ARG A 42 11.94 3.71 -11.07
C ARG A 42 12.15 3.32 -9.60
N GLU A 43 13.25 3.76 -8.99
CA GLU A 43 13.54 3.54 -7.56
C GLU A 43 12.56 4.29 -6.65
N GLN A 44 12.18 5.51 -7.03
CA GLN A 44 11.16 6.30 -6.32
C GLN A 44 9.75 5.72 -6.49
N THR A 45 9.46 4.98 -7.57
CA THR A 45 8.15 4.36 -7.77
C THR A 45 7.99 3.12 -6.88
N PHE A 46 7.31 3.31 -5.74
CA PHE A 46 7.03 2.22 -4.80
C PHE A 46 6.13 1.15 -5.44
N ALA A 47 5.06 1.58 -6.10
CA ALA A 47 4.15 0.72 -6.84
C ALA A 47 3.20 1.55 -7.72
N VAL A 48 2.44 0.85 -8.57
CA VAL A 48 1.37 1.43 -9.38
C VAL A 48 0.00 0.85 -9.01
N TYR A 49 -1.06 1.63 -9.12
CA TYR A 49 -2.41 1.15 -8.85
C TYR A 49 -3.49 1.90 -9.63
N GLY A 50 -4.72 1.38 -9.60
CA GLY A 50 -5.89 2.05 -10.19
C GLY A 50 -6.60 1.14 -11.18
N GLY A 51 -6.81 1.64 -12.40
CA GLY A 51 -7.38 0.84 -13.50
C GLY A 51 -6.55 -0.43 -13.78
N HIS A 52 -7.23 -1.56 -13.99
CA HIS A 52 -6.56 -2.84 -14.18
C HIS A 52 -5.67 -2.85 -15.42
N GLU A 53 -6.17 -2.32 -16.54
CA GLU A 53 -5.47 -2.29 -17.83
C GLU A 53 -4.13 -1.53 -17.78
N PRO A 54 -4.06 -0.25 -17.35
CA PRO A 54 -2.78 0.45 -17.24
C PRO A 54 -1.86 -0.15 -16.18
N THR A 55 -2.41 -0.64 -15.07
CA THR A 55 -1.62 -1.30 -14.03
C THR A 55 -0.95 -2.56 -14.57
N ALA A 56 -1.69 -3.39 -15.31
CA ALA A 56 -1.16 -4.60 -15.93
C ALA A 56 -0.11 -4.28 -17.01
N ALA A 57 -0.36 -3.28 -17.86
CA ALA A 57 0.58 -2.83 -18.88
C ALA A 57 1.92 -2.36 -18.27
N ALA A 58 1.87 -1.49 -17.25
CA ALA A 58 3.07 -1.02 -16.57
C ALA A 58 3.89 -2.15 -15.92
N LYS A 59 3.21 -3.13 -15.31
CA LYS A 59 3.86 -4.29 -14.67
C LYS A 59 4.48 -5.27 -15.67
N ALA A 60 3.88 -5.43 -16.85
CA ALA A 60 4.41 -6.29 -17.89
C ALA A 60 5.74 -5.75 -18.46
N ASP A 61 5.85 -4.43 -18.57
CA ASP A 61 7.01 -3.77 -19.17
C ASP A 61 8.14 -3.45 -18.19
N ILE A 62 7.84 -3.42 -16.88
CA ILE A 62 8.81 -3.10 -15.83
C ILE A 62 8.95 -4.27 -14.87
N GLU A 63 10.06 -5.00 -15.01
CA GLU A 63 10.38 -6.12 -14.13
C GLU A 63 10.41 -5.68 -12.66
N GLY A 64 9.78 -6.49 -11.81
CA GLY A 64 9.73 -6.27 -10.36
C GLY A 64 8.96 -5.02 -9.92
N LEU A 65 8.16 -4.38 -10.79
CA LEU A 65 7.27 -3.28 -10.38
C LEU A 65 6.03 -3.85 -9.67
N PRO A 66 5.85 -3.57 -8.36
CA PRO A 66 4.64 -3.99 -7.68
C PRO A 66 3.45 -3.16 -8.19
N GLY A 67 2.28 -3.78 -8.24
CA GLY A 67 1.08 -3.02 -8.53
C GLY A 67 -0.19 -3.84 -8.42
N PHE A 68 -1.29 -3.13 -8.16
CA PHE A 68 -2.57 -3.73 -7.84
C PHE A 68 -3.73 -2.89 -8.39
N SER A 69 -4.80 -3.56 -8.75
CA SER A 69 -6.11 -2.96 -8.98
C SER A 69 -7.10 -3.41 -7.90
N ALA A 70 -8.30 -2.82 -7.91
CA ALA A 70 -9.38 -3.27 -7.02
C ALA A 70 -9.76 -4.75 -7.24
N SER A 71 -9.75 -5.22 -8.50
CA SER A 71 -10.01 -6.63 -8.82
C SER A 71 -8.90 -7.55 -8.34
N ASP A 72 -7.63 -7.13 -8.44
CA ASP A 72 -6.48 -7.92 -7.97
C ASP A 72 -6.53 -8.06 -6.45
N THR A 73 -6.79 -6.95 -5.76
CA THR A 73 -6.96 -6.90 -4.30
C THR A 73 -8.06 -7.86 -3.85
N LYS A 74 -9.24 -7.77 -4.48
CA LYS A 74 -10.37 -8.64 -4.16
C LYS A 74 -10.03 -10.12 -4.37
N THR A 75 -9.37 -10.45 -5.48
CA THR A 75 -8.96 -11.82 -5.79
C THR A 75 -7.97 -12.34 -4.75
N CYS A 76 -6.94 -11.56 -4.44
CA CYS A 76 -5.96 -11.89 -3.40
C CYS A 76 -6.63 -12.18 -2.04
N LEU A 77 -7.45 -11.26 -1.53
CA LEU A 77 -8.05 -11.41 -0.21
C LEU A 77 -9.03 -12.60 -0.17
N LEU A 78 -9.87 -12.77 -1.19
CA LEU A 78 -10.83 -13.89 -1.23
C LEU A 78 -10.12 -15.25 -1.32
N ASP A 79 -9.06 -15.36 -2.11
CA ASP A 79 -8.32 -16.61 -2.21
C ASP A 79 -7.49 -16.89 -0.95
N TYR A 80 -6.97 -15.84 -0.31
CA TYR A 80 -6.28 -16.00 0.98
C TYR A 80 -7.25 -16.45 2.08
N LEU A 81 -8.51 -16.00 2.07
CA LEU A 81 -9.52 -16.51 3.00
C LEU A 81 -9.77 -18.02 2.82
N LYS A 82 -9.72 -18.52 1.57
CA LYS A 82 -9.92 -19.95 1.26
C LYS A 82 -8.70 -20.81 1.64
N LEU A 83 -7.49 -20.29 1.44
CA LEU A 83 -6.24 -21.08 1.46
C LEU A 83 -5.28 -20.70 2.60
N GLY A 84 -5.48 -19.57 3.27
CA GLY A 84 -4.55 -19.04 4.28
C GLY A 84 -4.48 -19.87 5.56
N TRP A 85 -5.50 -20.69 5.84
CA TRP A 85 -5.55 -21.58 7.01
C TRP A 85 -4.52 -22.71 6.94
N ILE A 86 -4.19 -23.20 5.75
CA ILE A 86 -3.07 -24.13 5.52
C ILE A 86 -1.73 -23.41 5.33
N GLY A 87 -1.70 -22.08 5.46
CA GLY A 87 -0.51 -21.27 5.30
C GLY A 87 -0.10 -20.99 3.85
N HIS A 88 -0.98 -21.25 2.88
CA HIS A 88 -0.73 -20.96 1.48
C HIS A 88 -0.97 -19.48 1.16
N VAL A 89 -0.04 -18.85 0.43
CA VAL A 89 -0.20 -17.50 -0.14
C VAL A 89 -0.58 -17.63 -1.62
N PRO A 90 -1.81 -17.23 -2.03
CA PRO A 90 -2.26 -17.29 -3.41
C PRO A 90 -1.36 -16.46 -4.34
N GLU A 91 -1.30 -16.85 -5.61
CA GLU A 91 -0.52 -16.15 -6.64
C GLU A 91 -0.88 -14.66 -6.76
N ALA A 92 -2.18 -14.33 -6.71
CA ALA A 92 -2.67 -12.95 -6.73
C ALA A 92 -2.13 -12.06 -5.58
N CYS A 93 -1.62 -12.66 -4.51
CA CYS A 93 -1.04 -11.96 -3.36
C CYS A 93 0.49 -11.86 -3.40
N ARG A 94 1.18 -12.37 -4.43
CA ARG A 94 2.65 -12.42 -4.51
C ARG A 94 3.20 -11.25 -5.31
N ASN A 95 4.40 -10.78 -4.95
CA ASN A 95 5.12 -9.71 -5.64
C ASN A 95 4.25 -8.46 -5.92
N THR A 96 3.44 -8.06 -4.93
CA THR A 96 2.46 -6.97 -5.07
C THR A 96 2.29 -6.20 -3.77
N LEU A 97 1.39 -5.20 -3.76
CA LEU A 97 0.89 -4.61 -2.53
C LEU A 97 -0.50 -5.16 -2.22
N VAL A 98 -0.66 -5.70 -1.02
CA VAL A 98 -1.92 -6.26 -0.54
C VAL A 98 -2.64 -5.20 0.28
N MET A 99 -3.67 -4.61 -0.33
CA MET A 99 -4.55 -3.67 0.34
C MET A 99 -5.52 -4.43 1.25
N VAL A 100 -5.55 -4.10 2.54
CA VAL A 100 -6.39 -4.78 3.54
C VAL A 100 -7.28 -3.75 4.22
N PRO A 101 -8.62 -3.86 4.09
CA PRO A 101 -9.54 -3.07 4.91
C PRO A 101 -9.42 -3.43 6.38
N ALA A 102 -9.19 -2.44 7.23
CA ALA A 102 -8.93 -2.68 8.65
C ALA A 102 -10.09 -3.40 9.37
N ASN A 103 -11.33 -3.13 8.98
CA ASN A 103 -12.52 -3.78 9.55
C ASN A 103 -12.68 -5.26 9.14
N TYR A 104 -11.96 -5.76 8.13
CA TYR A 104 -11.99 -7.17 7.73
C TYR A 104 -10.67 -7.89 7.99
N ALA A 105 -9.63 -7.19 8.42
CA ALA A 105 -8.29 -7.74 8.61
C ALA A 105 -8.27 -8.94 9.58
N PHE A 106 -9.14 -8.95 10.60
CA PHE A 106 -9.26 -10.03 11.58
C PHE A 106 -9.66 -11.39 10.97
N LEU A 107 -10.23 -11.41 9.76
CA LEU A 107 -10.58 -12.63 9.05
C LEU A 107 -9.36 -13.30 8.38
N LEU A 108 -8.26 -12.56 8.23
CA LEU A 108 -7.07 -13.05 7.56
C LEU A 108 -6.30 -13.98 8.51
N TRP A 109 -6.21 -15.26 8.13
CA TRP A 109 -5.49 -16.26 8.91
C TRP A 109 -4.07 -15.82 9.24
N GLY A 110 -3.78 -15.75 10.54
CA GLY A 110 -2.47 -15.32 11.05
C GLY A 110 -2.34 -13.81 11.30
N TRP A 111 -3.41 -13.02 11.14
CA TRP A 111 -3.38 -11.59 11.41
C TRP A 111 -2.95 -11.26 12.86
N PRO A 112 -2.15 -10.20 13.09
CA PRO A 112 -1.46 -9.41 12.07
C PRO A 112 -0.11 -10.00 11.65
N GLU A 113 0.69 -10.46 12.62
CA GLU A 113 2.12 -10.73 12.43
C GLU A 113 2.37 -11.87 11.44
N ARG A 114 1.72 -13.02 11.61
CA ARG A 114 1.96 -14.20 10.74
C ARG A 114 1.45 -13.95 9.33
N PHE A 115 0.35 -13.21 9.18
CA PHE A 115 -0.15 -12.79 7.87
C PHE A 115 0.87 -11.91 7.16
N TYR A 116 1.36 -10.86 7.83
CA TYR A 116 2.35 -9.95 7.26
C TYR A 116 3.62 -10.69 6.85
N GLN A 117 4.18 -11.53 7.72
CA GLN A 117 5.39 -12.30 7.43
C GLN A 117 5.22 -13.22 6.20
N ARG A 118 4.04 -13.81 6.02
CA ARG A 118 3.72 -14.61 4.83
C ARG A 118 3.69 -13.78 3.56
N MET A 119 3.07 -12.60 3.60
CA MET A 119 3.05 -11.69 2.44
C MET A 119 4.47 -11.22 2.10
N ARG A 120 5.26 -10.82 3.10
CA ARG A 120 6.67 -10.41 2.91
C ARG A 120 7.52 -11.52 2.31
N SER A 121 7.37 -12.75 2.82
CA SER A 121 8.08 -13.92 2.28
C SER A 121 7.69 -14.23 0.83
N ALA A 122 6.51 -13.79 0.39
CA ALA A 122 6.03 -13.91 -0.97
C ALA A 122 6.33 -12.68 -1.86
N GLY A 123 7.21 -11.77 -1.39
CA GLY A 123 7.62 -10.58 -2.12
C GLY A 123 6.61 -9.42 -2.07
N SER A 124 5.64 -9.47 -1.15
CA SER A 124 4.58 -8.47 -1.05
C SER A 124 4.63 -7.65 0.22
N ASP A 125 4.17 -6.41 0.12
CA ASP A 125 3.92 -5.55 1.28
C ASP A 125 2.43 -5.41 1.54
N VAL A 126 2.08 -5.09 2.79
CA VAL A 126 0.69 -4.92 3.21
C VAL A 126 0.42 -3.46 3.49
N ILE A 127 -0.65 -2.94 2.92
CA ILE A 127 -1.19 -1.62 3.22
C ILE A 127 -2.52 -1.82 3.95
N LEU A 128 -2.59 -1.39 5.20
CA LEU A 128 -3.83 -1.34 5.96
C LEU A 128 -4.56 -0.05 5.60
N MET A 129 -5.76 -0.18 5.02
CA MET A 129 -6.63 0.92 4.66
C MET A 129 -7.80 1.05 5.64
N GLY A 130 -8.53 2.16 5.52
CA GLY A 130 -9.71 2.43 6.33
C GLY A 130 -10.75 1.30 6.32
N PRO A 131 -11.75 1.36 7.22
CA PRO A 131 -12.91 0.50 7.13
C PRO A 131 -13.52 0.55 5.72
N TYR A 132 -13.84 -0.62 5.16
CA TYR A 132 -14.53 -0.73 3.88
C TYR A 132 -16.03 -0.89 4.11
N GLU A 133 -16.82 -0.07 3.40
CA GLU A 133 -18.27 -0.17 3.33
C GLU A 133 -18.75 -0.49 1.90
N ALA A 134 -19.89 -1.18 1.80
CA ALA A 134 -20.46 -1.53 0.51
C ALA A 134 -20.93 -0.27 -0.22
N GLY A 135 -20.36 0.00 -1.40
CA GLY A 135 -20.67 1.20 -2.18
C GLY A 135 -19.56 2.26 -2.18
N ASP A 136 -18.47 2.05 -1.44
CA ASP A 136 -17.32 2.94 -1.45
C ASP A 136 -16.69 3.05 -2.84
N VAL A 137 -16.67 4.27 -3.37
CA VAL A 137 -16.07 4.63 -4.67
C VAL A 137 -14.60 5.05 -4.50
N GLY A 138 -13.79 4.23 -3.82
CA GLY A 138 -12.38 4.54 -3.63
C GLY A 138 -11.70 3.74 -2.52
N THR A 139 -10.52 4.20 -2.14
CA THR A 139 -9.74 3.66 -1.03
C THR A 139 -9.96 4.56 0.19
N SER A 140 -10.66 4.07 1.21
CA SER A 140 -10.83 4.77 2.49
C SER A 140 -9.52 4.82 3.28
N GLY A 141 -9.28 5.92 3.97
CA GLY A 141 -8.12 6.09 4.85
C GLY A 141 -8.43 5.75 6.30
N ILE A 142 -7.39 5.42 7.05
CA ILE A 142 -7.37 5.43 8.51
C ILE A 142 -7.25 6.91 8.92
N ASP A 143 -8.40 7.58 9.01
CA ASP A 143 -8.45 9.05 9.09
C ASP A 143 -8.93 9.53 10.46
N GLN A 144 -9.84 8.79 11.09
CA GLN A 144 -10.38 9.15 12.40
C GLN A 144 -9.57 8.51 13.53
N PRO A 145 -9.47 9.14 14.70
CA PRO A 145 -8.83 8.53 15.87
C PRO A 145 -9.41 7.15 16.23
N ALA A 146 -10.69 6.91 15.94
CA ALA A 146 -11.31 5.59 16.13
C ALA A 146 -10.72 4.54 15.19
N ASP A 147 -10.47 4.88 13.92
CA ASP A 147 -9.90 3.96 12.92
C ASP A 147 -8.49 3.51 13.30
N TRP A 148 -7.69 4.41 13.90
CA TRP A 148 -6.35 4.09 14.41
C TRP A 148 -6.35 3.01 15.50
N ASN A 149 -7.50 2.76 16.15
CA ASN A 149 -7.63 1.65 17.09
C ASN A 149 -7.64 0.29 16.39
N LEU A 150 -7.99 0.23 15.10
CA LEU A 150 -7.96 -0.97 14.28
C LEU A 150 -6.55 -1.32 13.80
N VAL A 151 -5.61 -0.36 13.83
CA VAL A 151 -4.19 -0.61 13.54
C VAL A 151 -3.57 -1.36 14.73
N PRO A 152 -3.15 -2.63 14.56
CA PRO A 152 -2.57 -3.40 15.66
C PRO A 152 -1.24 -2.79 16.11
N GLN A 153 -0.98 -2.80 17.42
CA GLN A 153 0.32 -2.34 17.93
C GLN A 153 1.46 -3.14 17.29
N GLY A 154 2.50 -2.43 16.86
CA GLY A 154 3.64 -3.04 16.18
C GLY A 154 3.35 -3.56 14.78
N PHE A 155 2.21 -3.20 14.16
CA PHE A 155 1.93 -3.56 12.77
C PHE A 155 3.09 -3.06 11.86
N PRO A 156 3.81 -3.98 11.19
CA PRO A 156 5.03 -3.66 10.46
C PRO A 156 4.77 -3.20 9.01
N GLY A 157 3.51 -3.19 8.57
CA GLY A 157 3.11 -2.73 7.24
C GLY A 157 2.87 -1.23 7.16
N PHE A 158 2.27 -0.81 6.05
CA PHE A 158 1.95 0.59 5.77
C PHE A 158 0.51 0.91 6.18
N VAL A 159 0.24 2.17 6.53
CA VAL A 159 -1.11 2.67 6.81
C VAL A 159 -1.50 3.67 5.73
N TRP A 160 -2.66 3.49 5.13
CA TRP A 160 -3.25 4.47 4.22
C TRP A 160 -4.02 5.52 5.00
N THR A 161 -3.73 6.80 4.78
CA THR A 161 -4.46 7.91 5.43
C THR A 161 -4.54 9.11 4.50
N ASN A 162 -5.64 9.85 4.60
CA ASN A 162 -5.82 11.17 3.99
C ASN A 162 -5.43 12.29 4.96
N ARG A 163 -5.11 11.96 6.23
CA ARG A 163 -4.86 12.91 7.33
C ARG A 163 -3.44 12.75 7.88
N ILE A 164 -2.44 12.88 7.00
CA ILE A 164 -1.03 12.69 7.37
C ILE A 164 -0.59 13.64 8.49
N GLU A 165 -1.17 14.84 8.56
CA GLU A 165 -0.88 15.84 9.59
C GLU A 165 -1.32 15.41 10.99
N LEU A 166 -2.24 14.44 11.10
CA LEU A 166 -2.66 13.85 12.37
C LEU A 166 -1.92 12.55 12.70
N ALA A 167 -1.19 11.96 11.74
CA ALA A 167 -0.61 10.64 11.89
C ALA A 167 0.34 10.56 13.10
N SER A 168 1.20 11.57 13.30
CA SER A 168 2.18 11.56 14.39
C SER A 168 1.54 11.58 15.78
N GLU A 169 0.47 12.37 15.96
CA GLU A 169 -0.33 12.39 17.19
C GLU A 169 -0.97 11.03 17.45
N GLN A 170 -1.56 10.42 16.41
CA GLN A 170 -2.23 9.13 16.54
C GLN A 170 -1.23 7.99 16.82
N LEU A 171 -0.06 8.01 16.18
CA LEU A 171 1.03 7.06 16.44
C LEU A 171 1.52 7.17 17.90
N SER A 172 1.67 8.40 18.41
CA SER A 172 2.05 8.64 19.81
C SER A 172 0.99 8.14 20.77
N ARG A 173 -0.29 8.50 20.55
CA ARG A 173 -1.44 8.05 21.36
C ARG A 173 -1.54 6.52 21.42
N ARG A 174 -1.17 5.84 20.34
CA ARG A 174 -1.23 4.37 20.20
C ARG A 174 0.05 3.66 20.69
N GLY A 175 1.07 4.42 21.10
CA GLY A 175 2.34 3.90 21.62
C GLY A 175 3.34 3.44 20.55
N PHE A 176 3.12 3.76 19.27
CA PHE A 176 4.05 3.37 18.20
C PHE A 176 5.40 4.09 18.29
N CYS A 177 5.42 5.30 18.83
CA CYS A 177 6.65 6.08 18.96
C CYS A 177 7.56 5.59 20.11
N GLU A 178 7.06 4.68 20.96
CA GLU A 178 7.81 4.04 22.04
C GLU A 178 8.40 2.68 21.62
N LEU A 179 8.09 2.21 20.40
CA LEU A 179 8.64 0.96 19.88
C LEU A 179 10.16 1.07 19.71
N ARG A 180 10.85 -0.07 19.81
CA ARG A 180 12.31 -0.16 19.58
C ARG A 180 12.73 0.42 18.23
N LEU A 181 11.89 0.26 17.21
CA LEU A 181 12.04 0.84 15.88
C LEU A 181 10.76 1.63 15.56
N PRO A 182 10.68 2.92 15.93
CA PRO A 182 9.47 3.70 15.71
C PRO A 182 9.30 4.05 14.23
N PRO A 183 8.05 4.25 13.74
CA PRO A 183 7.81 4.74 12.39
C PRO A 183 8.47 6.10 12.13
N ARG A 184 8.91 6.36 10.89
CA ARG A 184 9.49 7.67 10.50
C ARG A 184 8.59 8.85 10.84
N ALA A 185 7.27 8.66 10.73
CA ALA A 185 6.28 9.67 11.07
C ALA A 185 6.27 10.09 12.55
N CYS A 186 6.96 9.38 13.45
CA CYS A 186 7.16 9.80 14.85
C CYS A 186 8.25 10.87 15.03
N ALA A 187 9.13 11.08 14.05
CA ALA A 187 10.28 11.97 14.20
C ALA A 187 9.88 13.43 14.51
N ASP A 188 8.73 13.89 14.04
CA ASP A 188 8.25 15.27 14.24
C ASP A 188 7.64 15.55 15.62
N VAL A 189 7.30 14.54 16.42
CA VAL A 189 6.69 14.76 17.76
C VAL A 189 7.74 15.08 18.83
N THR A 190 8.99 14.68 18.63
CA THR A 190 10.07 14.92 19.62
C THR A 190 10.65 16.34 19.61
N SER A 191 10.15 17.23 18.74
CA SER A 191 10.61 18.62 18.63
C SER A 191 9.67 19.67 19.25
N ARG A 192 8.63 19.26 20.00
CA ARG A 192 7.72 20.17 20.72
C ARG A 192 7.76 19.97 22.22
#